data_AF-A0A920SVA7-F1
#
_entry.id   AF-A0A920SVA7-F1
#
_cell.length_a   1.000
_cell.length_b   1.000
_cell.length_c   1.000
_cell.angle_alpha   90.00
_cell.angle_beta   90.00
_cell.angle_gamma   90.00
#
_symmetry.space_group_name_H-M   'P 1'
#
loop_
_entity.id
_entity.type
_entity.pdbx_description
1 polymer ?
#
loop_
_entity_poly.entity_id
_entity_poly.type
_entity_poly.pdbx_seq_one_letter_code
_entity_poly.pdbx_strand_id
1 'polypeptide(L)'
;MIYYAKHAWYIRTTALRDRMVELNRTINWVPESIRDGRFGNWLEHNIDWALSRERFWGTPLPVWTEGKATSSASVLWQNWSHSAAIPWKTWTCTDRP
;
A
#
# COMPACT_ATOMS: atom_id res chain seq x y z
N MET A 1 7.17 -18.00 13.42
CA MET A 1 7.11 -17.34 12.09
C MET A 1 7.49 -18.39 11.06
N ILE A 2 6.76 -18.50 9.94
CA ILE A 2 7.09 -19.42 8.85
C ILE A 2 7.29 -18.57 7.60
N TYR A 3 8.40 -18.76 6.89
CA TYR A 3 8.65 -18.12 5.60
C TYR A 3 7.90 -18.89 4.51
N TYR A 4 6.90 -18.24 3.90
CA TYR A 4 6.08 -18.82 2.86
C TYR A 4 5.96 -17.86 1.68
N ALA A 5 6.13 -18.39 0.47
CA ALA A 5 6.01 -17.59 -0.75
C ALA A 5 4.54 -17.30 -1.02
N LYS A 6 4.20 -16.01 -1.09
CA LYS A 6 2.83 -15.55 -1.30
C LYS A 6 2.81 -14.30 -2.15
N HIS A 7 1.77 -14.17 -2.97
CA HIS A 7 1.52 -12.92 -3.67
C HIS A 7 1.18 -11.82 -2.66
N ALA A 8 1.99 -10.78 -2.66
CA ALA A 8 1.81 -9.62 -1.82
C ALA A 8 2.21 -8.36 -2.59
N TRP A 9 1.61 -7.24 -2.23
CA TRP A 9 1.98 -5.92 -2.72
C TRP A 9 3.12 -5.37 -1.88
N TYR A 10 4.17 -4.89 -2.55
CA TYR A 10 5.36 -4.33 -1.93
C TYR A 10 5.55 -2.88 -2.38
N ILE A 11 6.02 -2.05 -1.45
CA ILE A 11 6.54 -0.72 -1.76
C ILE A 11 8.05 -0.88 -1.92
N ARG A 12 8.59 -0.45 -3.07
CA ARG A 12 10.01 -0.47 -3.38
C ARG A 12 10.76 0.63 -2.61
N THR A 13 10.92 0.42 -1.31
CA THR A 13 11.62 1.34 -0.40
C THR A 13 13.13 1.31 -0.61
N THR A 14 13.66 0.21 -1.16
CA THR A 14 15.08 0.06 -1.51
C THR A 14 15.58 1.13 -2.48
N ALA A 15 14.74 1.59 -3.42
CA ALA A 15 15.09 2.64 -4.38
C ALA A 15 15.34 4.01 -3.74
N LEU A 16 14.79 4.26 -2.55
CA LEU A 16 14.92 5.52 -1.81
C LEU A 16 15.81 5.38 -0.57
N ARG A 17 16.48 4.24 -0.41
CA ARG A 17 17.26 3.93 0.80
C ARG A 17 18.31 5.00 1.11
N ASP A 18 19.13 5.34 0.12
CA ASP A 18 20.24 6.26 0.32
C ASP A 18 19.74 7.68 0.65
N ARG A 19 18.64 8.09 0.02
CA ARG A 19 17.91 9.33 0.32
C ARG A 19 17.36 9.35 1.74
N MET A 20 16.85 8.22 2.23
CA MET A 20 16.35 8.12 3.62
C MET A 20 17.49 8.23 4.63
N VAL A 21 18.65 7.64 4.36
CA VAL A 21 19.85 7.76 5.22
C VAL A 21 20.36 9.20 5.23
N GLU A 22 20.40 9.87 4.08
CA GLU A 22 20.77 11.29 3.98
C GLU A 22 19.83 12.17 4.82
N LEU A 23 18.51 12.02 4.64
CA LEU A 23 17.51 12.80 5.37
C LEU A 23 17.55 12.52 6.87
N ASN A 24 17.84 11.29 7.28
CA ASN A 24 17.98 10.94 8.69
C ASN A 24 19.06 11.77 9.41
N ARG A 25 20.12 12.19 8.71
CA ARG A 25 21.17 13.05 9.27
C ARG A 25 20.68 14.46 9.59
N THR A 26 19.64 14.93 8.90
CA THR A 26 19.05 16.26 9.12
C THR A 26 18.11 16.31 10.33
N ILE A 27 17.70 15.15 10.85
CA ILE A 27 16.76 15.03 11.96
C ILE A 27 17.52 15.15 13.29
N ASN A 28 16.98 15.94 14.20
CA ASN A 28 17.50 16.04 15.57
C ASN A 28 16.98 14.88 16.43
N TRP A 29 17.81 13.86 16.64
CA TRP A 29 17.50 12.71 17.48
C TRP A 29 18.01 12.89 18.91
N VAL A 30 17.21 12.49 19.88
CA VAL A 30 17.59 12.49 21.29
C VAL A 30 17.39 11.08 21.87
N PRO A 31 18.45 10.39 22.34
CA PRO A 31 19.87 10.71 22.20
C PRO A 31 20.40 10.52 20.76
N GLU A 32 21.47 11.25 20.43
CA GLU A 32 22.06 11.29 19.07
C GLU A 32 22.54 9.92 18.56
N SER A 33 22.93 9.02 19.46
CA SER A 33 23.36 7.66 19.15
C SER A 33 22.29 6.82 18.40
N ILE A 34 21.02 7.21 18.45
CA ILE A 34 19.95 6.54 17.68
C ILE A 34 20.05 6.84 16.20
N ARG A 35 20.43 8.08 15.84
CA ARG A 35 20.50 8.57 14.46
C ARG A 35 21.46 7.73 13.64
N ASP A 36 22.70 7.60 14.12
CA ASP A 36 23.79 6.92 13.41
C ASP A 36 23.94 5.46 13.85
N GLY A 37 23.34 5.08 14.99
CA GLY A 37 23.32 3.71 15.48
C GLY A 37 22.10 2.94 15.00
N ARG A 38 21.15 2.69 15.90
CA ARG A 38 20.05 1.75 15.67
C ARG A 38 19.19 2.09 14.45
N PHE A 39 18.82 3.35 14.27
CA PHE A 39 17.94 3.74 13.18
C PHE A 39 18.70 3.90 11.86
N GLY A 40 19.91 4.48 11.89
CA GLY A 40 20.82 4.54 10.74
C GLY A 40 21.12 3.16 10.16
N ASN A 41 21.58 2.23 10.99
CA ASN A 41 21.87 0.85 10.58
C ASN A 41 20.62 0.12 10.03
N TRP A 42 19.44 0.42 10.57
CA TRP A 42 18.19 -0.14 10.08
C TRP A 42 17.82 0.39 8.68
N LEU A 43 18.03 1.68 8.43
CA LEU A 43 17.82 2.28 7.11
C LEU A 43 18.81 1.75 6.07
N GLU A 44 20.08 1.53 6.43
CA GLU A 44 21.10 0.96 5.54
C GLU A 44 20.78 -0.45 5.07
N HIS A 45 20.08 -1.24 5.89
CA HIS A 45 19.67 -2.61 5.57
C HIS A 45 18.17 -2.72 5.26
N ASN A 46 17.54 -1.63 4.85
CA ASN A 46 16.11 -1.61 4.56
C ASN A 46 15.74 -2.58 3.42
N ILE A 47 14.70 -3.38 3.65
CA ILE A 47 14.13 -4.33 2.70
C ILE A 47 12.78 -3.77 2.23
N ASP A 48 12.37 -4.11 1.00
CA ASP A 48 11.10 -3.66 0.44
C ASP A 48 9.92 -3.97 1.38
N TRP A 49 9.07 -2.96 1.56
CA TRP A 49 8.02 -3.00 2.56
C TRP A 49 6.80 -3.74 2.03
N ALA A 50 6.49 -4.90 2.62
CA ALA A 50 5.25 -5.63 2.35
C ALA A 50 4.04 -4.84 2.87
N LEU A 51 3.22 -4.30 1.97
CA LEU A 51 2.04 -3.48 2.28
C LEU A 51 0.77 -4.33 2.42
N SER A 52 0.55 -5.28 1.52
CA SER A 52 -0.71 -6.05 1.54
C SER A 52 -0.79 -6.99 2.72
N ARG A 53 -1.96 -7.07 3.34
CA ARG A 53 -2.28 -8.04 4.38
C ARG A 53 -3.67 -8.60 4.10
N GLU A 54 -3.79 -9.92 4.21
CA GLU A 54 -5.10 -10.58 4.15
C GLU A 54 -5.77 -10.46 5.51
N ARG A 55 -6.60 -9.44 5.66
CA ARG A 55 -7.41 -9.16 6.85
C ARG A 55 -8.74 -8.57 6.43
N PHE A 56 -9.77 -8.85 7.21
CA PHE A 56 -11.12 -8.31 6.97
C PHE A 56 -11.29 -6.88 7.49
N TRP A 57 -10.55 -6.50 8.55
CA TRP A 57 -10.63 -5.17 9.15
C TRP A 57 -9.35 -4.38 8.89
N GLY A 58 -9.48 -3.25 8.20
CA GLY A 58 -8.39 -2.35 7.83
C GLY A 58 -8.77 -1.46 6.65
N THR A 59 -7.85 -0.58 6.24
CA THR A 59 -8.02 0.26 5.05
C THR A 59 -7.80 -0.60 3.79
N PRO A 60 -8.80 -0.75 2.91
CA PRO A 60 -8.63 -1.52 1.68
C PRO A 60 -7.62 -0.80 0.75
N LEU A 61 -6.84 -1.57 0.01
CA LEU A 61 -5.94 -1.02 -0.99
C LEU A 61 -6.76 -0.47 -2.18
N PRO A 62 -6.57 0.79 -2.57
CA PRO A 62 -7.32 1.41 -3.67
C PRO A 62 -6.73 0.98 -5.03
N VAL A 63 -6.81 -0.31 -5.34
CA VAL A 63 -6.36 -0.88 -6.62
C VAL A 63 -7.54 -1.55 -7.30
N TRP A 64 -7.87 -1.10 -8.50
CA TRP A 64 -8.90 -1.71 -9.35
C TRP A 64 -8.21 -2.47 -10.48
N THR A 65 -8.68 -3.67 -10.77
CA THR A 65 -8.18 -4.49 -11.89
C THR A 65 -9.29 -4.66 -12.92
N GLU A 66 -8.96 -4.47 -14.20
CA GLU A 66 -9.91 -4.61 -15.31
C GLU A 66 -10.15 -6.08 -15.64
N GLY A 67 -10.83 -6.83 -14.76
CA GLY A 67 -11.42 -8.15 -15.03
C GLY A 67 -10.48 -9.29 -15.49
N LYS A 68 -9.22 -9.01 -15.80
CA LYS A 68 -8.18 -9.97 -16.14
C LYS A 68 -7.52 -10.36 -14.83
N ALA A 69 -8.06 -11.44 -14.29
CA ALA A 69 -7.77 -11.99 -12.99
C ALA A 69 -6.29 -11.91 -12.58
N THR A 70 -6.03 -11.34 -11.41
CA THR A 70 -5.10 -11.95 -10.47
C THR A 70 -5.89 -12.10 -9.17
N SER A 71 -6.22 -13.34 -8.87
CA SER A 71 -7.10 -13.79 -7.79
C SER A 71 -6.76 -13.16 -6.44
N SER A 72 -7.63 -12.27 -5.93
CA SER A 72 -8.20 -12.29 -4.57
C SER A 72 -8.93 -10.98 -4.21
N ALA A 73 -9.99 -11.14 -3.42
CA ALA A 73 -10.85 -10.14 -2.78
C ALA A 73 -11.98 -9.51 -3.65
N SER A 74 -13.02 -10.32 -3.89
CA SER A 74 -14.38 -9.83 -4.04
C SER A 74 -14.83 -9.16 -2.73
N VAL A 75 -14.82 -7.82 -2.67
CA VAL A 75 -15.59 -7.09 -1.67
C VAL A 75 -17.05 -7.15 -2.10
N LEU A 76 -17.86 -7.89 -1.34
CA LEU A 76 -19.31 -7.95 -1.51
C LEU A 76 -19.92 -6.57 -1.16
N TRP A 77 -19.97 -5.68 -2.14
CA TRP A 77 -20.86 -4.52 -2.14
C TRP A 77 -22.18 -4.88 -2.83
N GLN A 78 -22.84 -5.94 -2.37
CA GLN A 78 -24.20 -6.27 -2.78
C GLN A 78 -24.98 -6.62 -1.52
N ASN A 79 -25.61 -5.61 -0.91
CA ASN A 79 -26.88 -5.73 -0.18
C ASN A 79 -27.28 -4.42 0.50
N TRP A 80 -27.25 -3.28 -0.21
CA TRP A 80 -27.93 -2.06 0.26
C TRP A 80 -28.34 -1.21 -0.95
N SER A 81 -29.32 -1.71 -1.72
CA SER A 81 -30.11 -0.87 -2.63
C SER A 81 -31.52 -1.45 -2.81
N HIS A 82 -32.24 -1.67 -1.72
CA HIS A 82 -33.69 -1.54 -1.78
C HIS A 82 -34.04 -0.10 -1.39
N SER A 83 -34.75 0.57 -2.29
CA SER A 83 -35.39 1.86 -2.10
C SER A 83 -34.49 3.10 -2.21
N ALA A 84 -34.23 3.53 -3.45
CA ALA A 84 -34.50 4.90 -3.90
C ALA A 84 -34.09 5.04 -5.37
N ALA A 85 -35.08 5.27 -6.24
CA ALA A 85 -34.86 5.70 -7.60
C ALA A 85 -34.16 7.07 -7.60
N ILE A 86 -32.94 7.15 -8.14
CA ILE A 86 -32.33 8.42 -8.52
C ILE A 86 -31.61 8.23 -9.87
N PRO A 87 -32.02 8.93 -10.95
CA PRO A 87 -31.46 8.72 -12.27
C PRO A 87 -30.26 9.67 -12.47
N TRP A 88 -29.06 9.21 -12.14
CA TRP A 88 -27.83 9.90 -12.57
C TRP A 88 -27.12 9.01 -13.59
N LYS A 89 -27.10 9.49 -14.83
CA LYS A 89 -26.46 8.89 -16.00
C LYS A 89 -25.03 8.43 -15.68
N THR A 90 -24.75 7.16 -15.91
CA THR A 90 -23.39 6.62 -16.01
C THR A 90 -22.74 7.15 -17.28
N TRP A 91 -21.77 8.06 -17.13
CA TRP A 91 -20.86 8.39 -18.22
C TRP A 91 -19.89 7.22 -18.42
N THR A 92 -19.90 6.61 -19.61
CA THR A 92 -18.90 5.62 -20.01
C THR A 92 -17.81 6.32 -20.84
N CYS A 93 -16.58 5.83 -20.74
CA CYS A 93 -15.34 6.42 -21.28
C CYS A 93 -15.26 6.42 -22.82
N THR A 94 -16.36 6.19 -23.54
CA THR A 94 -16.40 6.16 -25.01
C THR A 94 -16.96 7.44 -25.63
N ASP A 95 -17.41 8.41 -24.82
CA ASP A 95 -17.93 9.70 -25.30
C ASP A 95 -16.92 10.83 -25.11
N ARG A 96 -15.90 10.86 -25.99
CA ARG A 96 -15.26 12.12 -26.40
C ARG A 96 -14.88 12.02 -27.89
N PRO A 97 -15.03 13.12 -28.65
CA PRO A 97 -14.74 13.16 -30.08
C PRO A 97 -13.25 12.94 -30.38
#